data_AF-A0A2S9GJC8-F1
#
_entry.id   AF-A0A2S9GJC8-F1
#
_cell.length_a   1.000
_cell.length_b   1.000
_cell.length_c   1.000
_cell.angle_alpha   90.00
_cell.angle_beta   90.00
_cell.angle_gamma   90.00
#
_symmetry.space_group_name_H-M   'P 1'
#
loop_
_entity.id
_entity.type
_entity.pdbx_description
1 polymer ?
#
loop_
_entity_poly.entity_id
_entity_poly.type
_entity_poly.pdbx_seq_one_letter_code
_entity_poly.pdbx_strand_id
1 'polypeptide(L)' 'MRILVTGGAGYVGAHVCQALRQAHHDVAIVDNFSTGLRSRV' A
#
# COMPACT_ATOMS: atom_id res chain seq x y z
N MET A 1 2.48 12.64 6.82
CA MET A 1 1.05 12.88 6.52
C MET A 1 0.27 11.58 6.75
N ARG A 2 -1.06 11.63 6.86
CA ARG A 2 -1.92 10.43 6.88
C ARG A 2 -2.45 10.17 5.47
N ILE A 3 -2.19 8.99 4.93
CA ILE A 3 -2.44 8.65 3.52
C ILE A 3 -3.18 7.32 3.44
N LEU A 4 -4.27 7.29 2.68
CA LEU A 4 -5.01 6.07 2.34
C LEU A 4 -4.60 5.61 0.94
N VAL A 5 -4.16 4.36 0.82
CA VAL A 5 -3.84 3.74 -0.47
C VAL A 5 -4.85 2.63 -0.77
N THR A 6 -5.63 2.80 -1.83
CA THR A 6 -6.51 1.76 -2.36
C THR A 6 -5.74 0.86 -3.32
N GLY A 7 -5.90 -0.47 -3.23
CA GLY A 7 -5.15 -1.39 -4.09
C GLY A 7 -3.68 -1.56 -3.68
N GLY A 8 -3.35 -1.30 -2.41
CA GLY A 8 -1.98 -1.30 -1.90
C GLY A 8 -1.28 -2.67 -1.93
N ALA A 9 -2.01 -3.77 -2.10
CA ALA A 9 -1.43 -5.11 -2.29
C ALA A 9 -1.18 -5.46 -3.77
N GLY A 10 -1.53 -4.57 -4.71
CA GLY A 10 -1.19 -4.67 -6.12
C GLY A 10 0.31 -4.41 -6.40
N TYR A 11 0.75 -4.60 -7.64
CA TYR A 11 2.16 -4.38 -8.01
C TYR A 11 2.62 -2.94 -7.71
N VAL A 12 1.96 -1.94 -8.30
CA VAL A 12 2.28 -0.53 -8.08
C VAL A 12 1.96 -0.10 -6.64
N GLY A 13 0.82 -0.53 -6.12
CA GLY A 13 0.36 -0.17 -4.78
C GLY A 13 1.37 -0.53 -3.69
N ALA A 14 1.99 -1.71 -3.77
CA ALA A 14 2.96 -2.16 -2.77
C ALA A 14 4.23 -1.30 -2.77
N HIS A 15 4.75 -0.97 -3.96
CA HIS A 15 5.91 -0.08 -4.09
C HIS A 15 5.60 1.34 -3.61
N VAL A 16 4.41 1.86 -3.89
CA VAL A 16 3.96 3.16 -3.38
C VAL A 16 3.86 3.13 -1.85
N CYS A 17 3.24 2.12 -1.27
CA CYS A 17 3.13 1.99 0.19
C CYS A 17 4.51 1.93 0.85
N GLN A 18 5.45 1.19 0.26
CA GLN A 18 6.83 1.14 0.74
C GLN A 18 7.53 2.49 0.66
N ALA A 19 7.42 3.21 -0.46
CA ALA A 19 8.01 4.54 -0.63
C ALA A 19 7.43 5.56 0.38
N LEU A 20 6.12 5.54 0.59
CA LEU A 20 5.45 6.43 1.55
C LEU A 20 5.87 6.13 3.00
N ARG A 21 6.03 4.84 3.36
CA ARG A 21 6.55 4.43 4.68
C ARG A 21 8.00 4.88 4.87
N GLN A 22 8.85 4.73 3.84
CA GLN A 22 10.23 5.23 3.85
C GLN A 22 10.30 6.76 3.99
N ALA A 23 9.31 7.49 3.47
CA ALA A 23 9.16 8.93 3.65
C ALA A 23 8.52 9.34 5.00
N HIS A 24 8.42 8.42 5.97
CA HIS A 24 7.84 8.66 7.29
C HIS A 24 6.38 9.16 7.26
N HIS A 25 5.59 8.64 6.32
CA HIS A 25 4.14 8.87 6.31
C HIS A 25 3.40 7.74 7.03
N ASP A 26 2.25 8.08 7.60
CA ASP A 26 1.31 7.13 8.19
C ASP A 26 0.38 6.65 7.06
N VAL A 27 0.43 5.36 6.76
CA VAL A 27 -0.19 4.76 5.58
C VAL A 27 -1.20 3.71 6.01
N ALA A 28 -2.46 3.91 5.64
CA ALA A 28 -3.51 2.91 5.71
C ALA A 28 -3.74 2.31 4.31
N ILE A 29 -3.92 0.99 4.24
CA ILE A 29 -4.15 0.28 2.98
C ILE A 29 -5.56 -0.30 2.98
N VAL A 30 -6.29 -0.10 1.88
CA VAL A 30 -7.55 -0.79 1.61
C VAL A 30 -7.39 -1.60 0.34
N ASP A 31 -7.51 -2.91 0.45
CA ASP A 31 -7.38 -3.83 -0.66
C ASP A 31 -8.33 -5.01 -0.46
N ASN A 32 -8.99 -5.45 -1.52
CA ASN A 32 -9.88 -6.61 -1.52
C ASN A 32 -9.21 -7.89 -2.01
N PHE A 33 -7.93 -7.82 -2.38
CA PHE A 33 -7.10 -8.91 -2.88
C PHE A 33 -7.64 -9.59 -4.15
N SER A 34 -8.39 -8.88 -5.00
CA SER A 34 -8.87 -9.46 -6.28
C SER A 34 -7.73 -9.81 -7.23
N THR A 35 -6.66 -9.01 -7.22
CA THR A 35 -5.38 -9.28 -7.92
C THR A 35 -4.14 -9.01 -7.04
N GLY A 36 -4.35 -8.49 -5.83
CA GLY A 36 -3.31 -8.20 -4.86
C GLY A 36 -2.87 -9.43 -4.06
N LEU A 37 -1.66 -9.40 -3.52
CA LEU A 37 -1.10 -10.49 -2.70
C LEU A 37 -0.89 -10.01 -1.26
N ARG A 38 -1.39 -10.77 -0.28
CA ARG A 38 -1.19 -10.48 1.14
C ARG A 38 0.28 -10.39 1.55
N SER A 39 1.17 -11.09 0.85
CA SER A 39 2.62 -11.06 1.10
C SER A 39 3.31 -9.77 0.66
N ARG A 40 2.62 -8.86 -0.04
CA ARG A 40 3.19 -7.59 -0.53
C ARG A 40 3.02 -6.41 0.43
N VAL A 41 2.27 -6.56 1.52
CA VAL A 41 1.95 -5.48 2.48
C VAL A 41 2.26 -5.89 3.92
#